data_AF-A0A2D8INJ0-F1
#
_entry.id   AF-A0A2D8INJ0-F1
#
_cell.length_a   1.000
_cell.length_b   1.000
_cell.length_c   1.000
_cell.angle_alpha   90.00
_cell.angle_beta   90.00
_cell.angle_gamma   90.00
#
_symmetry.space_group_name_H-M   'P 1'
#
loop_
_entity.id
_entity.type
_entity.pdbx_description
1 polymer ?
#
loop_
_entity_poly.entity_id
_entity_poly.type
_entity_poly.pdbx_seq_one_letter_code
_entity_poly.pdbx_strand_id
1 'polypeptide(L)'
;MWVGAVLLTALALGVIFWLPGQLASTTPQADVAVPQPGTAAPSSAAAPATGAGAGAANTPGPAARPGATSESPWSEAQAARLRQAAQAALDALLQRQFRLEEQGAADWASAQWKAALSLAQEGDALYQSRDFTAAEARYREAASVLEQLENSIPTRIENALAAVENALQALDAKALGVALDTLTQLQPDHPRLPQLEARAEQLEPLRELLREATAKEETGDLARARELLREATALDPTHRAARTALERVSAALAETQFQRAMSAGYAALDAGDYAAAKDHFGDAAAQRLDSPEVAAAREELAVLASTARLRRIEENAAASEQAGDWETAVERYREALEIDRSLVFAQEGLARALPRAELHRDLQTLLEAPERLAAPEVAREARALLAQARGVADAGPVLQAQREQLAQQLALATTALPVTLRSDGFTEVTVLRVSRLGSFKQKQLELRPGTYTAVGSRDGYRDVRETFSVAHDTPEPSVYIACSEPI
;
A
#
# COMPACT_ATOMS: atom_id res chain seq x y z
N MET A 1 23.55 33.82 11.69
CA MET A 1 22.20 33.41 12.18
C MET A 1 22.18 32.11 12.99
N TRP A 2 23.27 31.33 13.08
CA TRP A 2 23.27 30.03 13.77
C TRP A 2 23.70 30.05 15.24
N VAL A 3 24.32 31.13 15.73
CA VAL A 3 24.78 31.21 17.13
C VAL A 3 23.62 31.54 18.09
N GLY A 4 22.58 32.25 17.62
CA GLY A 4 21.41 32.60 18.44
C GLY A 4 20.50 31.41 18.79
N ALA A 5 20.42 30.41 17.91
CA ALA A 5 19.57 29.24 18.11
C ALA A 5 20.14 28.25 19.15
N VAL A 6 21.47 28.13 19.23
CA VAL A 6 22.16 27.27 20.21
C VAL A 6 22.13 27.89 21.61
N LEU A 7 22.14 29.23 21.71
CA LEU A 7 22.05 29.91 23.00
C LEU A 7 20.63 29.84 23.60
N LEU A 8 19.59 29.82 22.76
CA LEU A 8 18.19 29.69 23.19
C LEU A 8 17.83 28.25 23.63
N THR A 9 18.40 27.23 23.00
CA THR A 9 18.17 25.82 23.42
C THR A 9 18.93 25.46 24.69
N ALA A 10 20.13 26.01 24.90
CA ALA A 10 20.86 25.85 26.16
C ALA A 10 20.16 26.55 27.35
N LEU A 11 19.54 27.72 27.11
CA LEU A 11 18.81 28.45 28.15
C LEU A 11 17.46 27.80 28.48
N ALA A 12 16.81 27.14 27.50
CA ALA A 12 15.59 26.36 27.71
C ALA A 12 15.82 25.07 28.53
N LEU A 13 16.97 24.41 28.36
CA LEU A 13 17.34 23.22 29.13
C LEU A 13 17.73 23.54 30.59
N GLY A 14 18.31 24.71 30.85
CA GLY A 14 18.61 25.18 32.22
C GLY A 14 17.36 25.46 33.06
N VAL A 15 16.28 25.98 32.45
CA VAL A 15 15.03 26.31 33.14
C VAL A 15 14.23 25.06 33.52
N ILE A 16 14.28 24.00 32.71
CA ILE A 16 13.52 22.76 32.95
C ILE A 16 14.16 21.90 34.06
N PHE A 17 15.49 21.90 34.17
CA PHE A 17 16.20 21.07 35.16
C PHE A 17 16.49 21.78 36.49
N TRP A 18 16.51 23.12 36.53
CA TRP A 18 16.88 23.87 37.73
C TRP A 18 15.70 24.38 38.57
N LEU A 19 14.47 24.40 38.02
CA LEU A 19 13.28 24.83 38.77
C LEU A 19 12.62 23.83 39.76
N PRO A 20 12.80 22.49 39.71
CA PRO A 20 12.12 21.62 40.67
C PRO A 20 12.79 21.59 42.05
N GLY A 21 13.90 22.32 42.26
CA GLY A 21 14.64 22.36 43.54
C GLY A 21 14.38 23.56 44.45
N GLN A 22 13.54 24.53 44.06
CA GLN A 22 13.37 25.80 44.79
C GLN A 22 11.93 26.05 45.30
N LEU A 23 11.02 25.09 45.19
CA LEU A 23 9.62 25.26 45.63
C LEU A 23 9.14 24.07 46.47
N ALA A 24 9.74 23.83 47.64
CA ALA A 24 9.11 23.10 48.74
C ALA A 24 9.89 23.29 50.06
N SER A 25 10.00 24.53 50.53
CA SER A 25 10.41 24.78 51.92
C SER A 25 9.75 26.05 52.44
N THR A 26 8.50 25.92 52.88
CA THR A 26 7.96 26.80 53.92
C THR A 26 6.86 26.07 54.69
N THR A 27 7.26 25.45 55.80
CA THR A 27 6.41 25.18 56.97
C THR A 27 5.83 26.52 57.47
N PRO A 28 4.71 26.51 58.20
CA PRO A 28 4.89 26.86 59.61
C PRO A 28 4.11 25.95 60.56
N GLN A 29 4.85 25.38 61.50
CA GLN A 29 4.35 24.99 62.81
C GLN A 29 3.79 26.23 63.51
N ALA A 30 2.57 26.13 64.03
CA ALA A 30 2.11 26.94 65.13
C ALA A 30 1.95 26.01 66.33
N ASP A 31 2.93 26.07 67.24
CA ASP A 31 2.79 25.64 68.62
C ASP A 31 1.68 26.47 69.27
N VAL A 32 0.68 25.81 69.85
CA VAL A 32 -0.05 26.34 70.99
C VAL A 32 -0.20 25.24 72.02
N ALA A 33 0.67 25.34 73.02
CA ALA A 33 0.50 24.73 74.32
C ALA A 33 -0.82 25.18 74.94
N VAL A 34 -1.60 24.24 75.49
CA VAL A 34 -2.65 24.53 76.46
C VAL A 34 -2.20 23.94 77.81
N PRO A 35 -2.04 24.78 78.84
CA PRO A 35 -1.63 24.35 80.17
C PRO A 35 -2.82 23.80 80.97
N GLN A 36 -2.49 22.96 81.95
CA GLN A 36 -3.37 22.64 83.08
C GLN A 36 -3.86 23.91 83.78
N PRO A 37 -4.97 23.80 84.53
CA PRO A 37 -4.94 24.34 85.88
C PRO A 37 -5.51 23.37 86.91
N GLY A 38 -4.68 23.08 87.93
CA GLY A 38 -5.18 22.69 89.24
C GLY A 38 -5.65 23.92 90.01
N THR A 39 -6.73 23.72 90.79
CA THR A 39 -7.02 24.33 92.11
C THR A 39 -6.50 25.73 92.42
N ALA A 40 -7.43 26.68 92.61
CA ALA A 40 -7.72 27.27 93.92
C ALA A 40 -8.74 28.43 93.80
N ALA A 41 -9.68 28.46 94.75
CA ALA A 41 -10.58 29.56 95.10
C ALA A 41 -9.76 30.80 95.62
N PRO A 42 -10.32 31.98 96.01
CA PRO A 42 -11.58 32.14 96.76
C PRO A 42 -12.40 33.44 96.53
N SER A 43 -13.52 33.50 97.29
CA SER A 43 -14.12 34.70 97.89
C SER A 43 -14.85 35.68 96.96
N SER A 44 -16.02 36.24 97.31
CA SER A 44 -16.52 36.54 98.66
C SER A 44 -17.98 37.01 98.62
N ALA A 45 -18.70 36.67 99.70
CA ALA A 45 -19.77 37.44 100.37
C ALA A 45 -21.10 37.63 99.62
N ALA A 46 -22.27 37.60 100.26
CA ALA A 46 -22.75 37.38 101.63
C ALA A 46 -24.30 37.29 101.49
N ALA A 47 -25.12 36.75 102.39
CA ALA A 47 -25.13 36.85 103.84
C ALA A 47 -26.11 35.80 104.44
N PRO A 48 -26.13 35.61 105.77
CA PRO A 48 -26.44 34.34 106.43
C PRO A 48 -27.77 34.33 107.20
N ALA A 49 -28.15 33.15 107.72
CA ALA A 49 -28.75 33.01 109.05
C ALA A 49 -28.45 31.63 109.65
N THR A 50 -28.23 31.66 110.94
CA THR A 50 -27.60 30.69 111.87
C THR A 50 -28.53 29.64 112.48
N GLY A 51 -27.93 28.57 113.01
CA GLY A 51 -28.41 27.81 114.19
C GLY A 51 -28.75 26.35 113.87
N ALA A 52 -27.85 25.38 114.03
CA ALA A 52 -27.38 24.74 115.27
C ALA A 52 -28.45 23.94 116.04
N GLY A 53 -28.19 22.64 116.19
CA GLY A 53 -28.49 21.91 117.43
C GLY A 53 -29.59 20.85 117.40
N ALA A 54 -29.19 19.63 117.07
CA ALA A 54 -29.41 18.36 117.80
C ALA A 54 -30.71 18.12 118.61
N GLY A 55 -31.25 16.89 118.45
CA GLY A 55 -31.83 16.16 119.59
C GLY A 55 -33.08 15.33 119.33
N ALA A 56 -32.87 14.04 119.02
CA ALA A 56 -33.61 12.85 119.47
C ALA A 56 -35.16 12.80 119.46
N ALA A 57 -35.73 11.78 118.81
CA ALA A 57 -36.37 10.63 119.49
C ALA A 57 -37.16 9.72 118.52
N ASN A 58 -36.87 8.41 118.62
CA ASN A 58 -37.73 7.22 118.52
C ASN A 58 -38.94 7.15 117.54
N THR A 59 -38.77 6.24 116.57
CA THR A 59 -39.71 5.39 115.79
C THR A 59 -41.02 4.95 116.47
N PRO A 60 -42.12 4.63 115.74
CA PRO A 60 -42.16 3.49 114.78
C PRO A 60 -42.99 3.65 113.48
N GLY A 61 -42.72 2.73 112.53
CA GLY A 61 -43.31 2.66 111.18
C GLY A 61 -44.81 2.31 111.10
N PRO A 62 -45.34 2.00 109.89
CA PRO A 62 -44.95 0.73 109.25
C PRO A 62 -44.83 0.73 107.71
N ALA A 63 -44.05 -0.25 107.26
CA ALA A 63 -44.26 -1.15 106.12
C ALA A 63 -44.48 -0.59 104.69
N ALA A 64 -43.57 -1.04 103.83
CA ALA A 64 -43.62 -1.02 102.39
C ALA A 64 -44.90 -1.60 101.76
N ARG A 65 -45.23 -1.08 100.58
CA ARG A 65 -45.72 -1.87 99.44
C ARG A 65 -44.91 -1.51 98.19
N PRO A 66 -44.15 -2.46 97.62
CA PRO A 66 -43.81 -2.45 96.20
C PRO A 66 -44.98 -3.01 95.41
N GLY A 67 -45.47 -2.31 94.39
CA GLY A 67 -46.53 -2.83 93.53
C GLY A 67 -47.11 -1.81 92.55
N ALA A 68 -46.68 -1.95 91.29
CA ALA A 68 -47.37 -1.53 90.07
C ALA A 68 -47.69 -0.04 89.86
N THR A 69 -46.73 0.71 89.28
CA THR A 69 -47.10 1.64 88.20
C THR A 69 -47.57 0.79 87.03
N SER A 70 -48.88 0.56 86.94
CA SER A 70 -49.51 0.23 85.67
C SER A 70 -49.28 1.44 84.76
N GLU A 71 -48.60 1.21 83.62
CA GLU A 71 -48.38 2.23 82.61
C GLU A 71 -49.75 2.82 82.20
N SER A 72 -49.85 4.14 82.07
CA SER A 72 -51.11 4.77 81.67
C SER A 72 -51.42 4.45 80.20
N PRO A 73 -52.70 4.37 79.78
CA PRO A 73 -53.05 4.14 78.38
C PRO A 73 -52.41 5.14 77.39
N TRP A 74 -52.12 6.37 77.84
CA TRP A 74 -51.44 7.39 77.04
C TRP A 74 -49.93 7.13 76.87
N SER A 75 -49.23 6.71 77.93
CA SER A 75 -47.80 6.34 77.86
C SER A 75 -47.58 5.06 77.06
N GLU A 76 -48.52 4.11 77.14
CA GLU A 76 -48.49 2.89 76.31
C GLU A 76 -48.66 3.21 74.82
N ALA A 77 -49.58 4.13 74.47
CA ALA A 77 -49.76 4.58 73.09
C ALA A 77 -48.51 5.32 72.55
N GLN A 78 -47.84 6.12 73.37
CA GLN A 78 -46.60 6.79 72.98
C GLN A 78 -45.44 5.79 72.80
N ALA A 79 -45.30 4.83 73.71
CA ALA A 79 -44.31 3.76 73.59
C ALA A 79 -44.58 2.87 72.35
N ALA A 80 -45.84 2.59 72.03
CA ALA A 80 -46.22 1.86 70.82
C ALA A 80 -45.83 2.62 69.55
N ARG A 81 -46.03 3.94 69.51
CA ARG A 81 -45.61 4.79 68.39
C ARG A 81 -44.09 4.79 68.20
N LEU A 82 -43.32 4.95 69.29
CA LEU A 82 -41.85 4.93 69.22
C LEU A 82 -41.33 3.56 68.78
N ARG A 83 -41.95 2.47 69.28
CA ARG A 83 -41.65 1.12 68.83
C ARG A 83 -41.89 0.94 67.33
N GLN A 84 -43.03 1.44 66.82
CA GLN A 84 -43.34 1.37 65.39
C GLN A 84 -42.33 2.15 64.56
N ALA A 85 -41.85 3.31 65.03
CA ALA A 85 -40.81 4.08 64.36
C ALA A 85 -39.47 3.35 64.33
N ALA A 86 -39.06 2.73 65.45
CA ALA A 86 -37.86 1.89 65.51
C ALA A 86 -37.96 0.65 64.59
N GLN A 87 -39.13 -0.01 64.55
CA GLN A 87 -39.38 -1.13 63.63
C GLN A 87 -39.31 -0.71 62.16
N ALA A 88 -39.89 0.44 61.80
CA ALA A 88 -39.79 0.95 60.43
C ALA A 88 -38.34 1.28 60.03
N ALA A 89 -37.53 1.80 60.98
CA ALA A 89 -36.11 2.03 60.75
C ALA A 89 -35.33 0.71 60.59
N LEU A 90 -35.65 -0.31 61.39
CA LEU A 90 -35.08 -1.65 61.29
C LEU A 90 -35.46 -2.32 59.96
N ASP A 91 -36.73 -2.25 59.53
CA ASP A 91 -37.18 -2.81 58.26
C ASP A 91 -36.43 -2.17 57.07
N ALA A 92 -36.26 -0.84 57.08
CA ALA A 92 -35.51 -0.13 56.06
C ALA A 92 -34.01 -0.52 56.06
N LEU A 93 -33.43 -0.72 57.24
CA LEU A 93 -32.06 -1.22 57.41
C LEU A 93 -31.91 -2.63 56.82
N LEU A 94 -32.79 -3.56 57.19
CA LEU A 94 -32.76 -4.95 56.72
C LEU A 94 -32.92 -5.05 55.21
N GLN A 95 -33.83 -4.27 54.60
CA GLN A 95 -33.98 -4.24 53.14
C GLN A 95 -32.71 -3.79 52.42
N ARG A 96 -31.98 -2.81 52.95
CA ARG A 96 -30.68 -2.39 52.40
C ARG A 96 -29.61 -3.44 52.64
N GLN A 97 -29.58 -4.02 53.84
CA GLN A 97 -28.66 -5.09 54.18
C GLN A 97 -28.80 -6.26 53.20
N PHE A 98 -30.01 -6.78 52.97
CA PHE A 98 -30.22 -7.90 52.04
C PHE A 98 -29.74 -7.59 50.62
N ARG A 99 -30.05 -6.40 50.08
CA ARG A 99 -29.60 -6.01 48.73
C ARG A 99 -28.07 -5.93 48.62
N LEU A 100 -27.42 -5.35 49.63
CA LEU A 100 -25.96 -5.23 49.66
C LEU A 100 -25.28 -6.59 49.94
N GLU A 101 -25.92 -7.47 50.70
CA GLU A 101 -25.45 -8.83 50.95
C GLU A 101 -25.51 -9.68 49.68
N GLU A 102 -26.59 -9.59 48.89
CA GLU A 102 -26.69 -10.22 47.56
C GLU A 102 -25.60 -9.73 46.59
N GLN A 103 -25.16 -8.47 46.77
CA GLN A 103 -24.04 -7.88 46.01
C GLN A 103 -22.66 -8.15 46.64
N GLY A 104 -22.57 -8.94 47.71
CA GLY A 104 -21.30 -9.30 48.33
C GLY A 104 -20.60 -8.18 49.12
N ALA A 105 -21.35 -7.21 49.69
CA ALA A 105 -20.79 -6.08 50.44
C ALA A 105 -19.85 -6.46 51.60
N ALA A 106 -20.01 -7.68 52.13
CA ALA A 106 -19.10 -8.23 53.12
C ALA A 106 -17.65 -8.35 52.62
N ASP A 107 -17.45 -8.56 51.32
CA ASP A 107 -16.14 -8.77 50.70
C ASP A 107 -15.53 -7.44 50.22
N TRP A 108 -16.23 -6.70 49.35
CA TRP A 108 -15.69 -5.47 48.73
C TRP A 108 -15.77 -4.21 49.62
N ALA A 109 -16.51 -4.28 50.73
CA ALA A 109 -16.64 -3.18 51.70
C ALA A 109 -16.68 -3.66 53.15
N SER A 110 -15.87 -4.68 53.46
CA SER A 110 -15.84 -5.35 54.77
C SER A 110 -15.79 -4.42 55.98
N ALA A 111 -15.07 -3.29 55.91
CA ALA A 111 -14.97 -2.34 57.00
C ALA A 111 -16.28 -1.58 57.25
N GLN A 112 -16.86 -0.98 56.22
CA GLN A 112 -18.13 -0.24 56.29
C GLN A 112 -19.30 -1.19 56.61
N TRP A 113 -19.27 -2.39 56.04
CA TRP A 113 -20.24 -3.45 56.31
C TRP A 113 -20.25 -3.84 57.80
N LYS A 114 -19.09 -4.15 58.38
CA LYS A 114 -18.97 -4.48 59.81
C LYS A 114 -19.39 -3.32 60.71
N ALA A 115 -19.07 -2.07 60.33
CA ALA A 115 -19.48 -0.89 61.08
C ALA A 115 -21.01 -0.74 61.13
N ALA A 116 -21.69 -0.94 59.99
CA ALA A 116 -23.16 -0.92 59.93
C ALA A 116 -23.79 -2.03 60.78
N LEU A 117 -23.24 -3.25 60.75
CA LEU A 117 -23.73 -4.36 61.56
C LEU A 117 -23.51 -4.14 63.06
N SER A 118 -22.41 -3.51 63.47
CA SER A 118 -22.18 -3.13 64.87
C SER A 118 -23.23 -2.13 65.37
N LEU A 119 -23.55 -1.11 64.56
CA LEU A 119 -24.60 -0.15 64.88
C LEU A 119 -25.99 -0.80 64.98
N ALA A 120 -26.27 -1.78 64.13
CA ALA A 120 -27.51 -2.56 64.21
C ALA A 120 -27.60 -3.36 65.51
N GLN A 121 -26.52 -4.02 65.92
CA GLN A 121 -26.44 -4.78 67.18
C GLN A 121 -26.60 -3.88 68.42
N GLU A 122 -26.02 -2.68 68.39
CA GLU A 122 -26.25 -1.66 69.43
C GLU A 122 -27.73 -1.24 69.48
N GLY A 123 -28.37 -1.05 68.32
CA GLY A 123 -29.79 -0.79 68.20
C GLY A 123 -30.65 -1.90 68.81
N ASP A 124 -30.30 -3.16 68.58
CA ASP A 124 -31.01 -4.33 69.14
C ASP A 124 -30.92 -4.38 70.66
N ALA A 125 -29.76 -4.08 71.25
CA ALA A 125 -29.59 -4.02 72.69
C ALA A 125 -30.45 -2.92 73.34
N LEU A 126 -30.55 -1.76 72.69
CA LEU A 126 -31.42 -0.64 73.13
C LEU A 126 -32.91 -0.97 72.94
N TYR A 127 -33.25 -1.68 71.88
CA TYR A 127 -34.63 -2.13 71.64
C TYR A 127 -35.08 -3.13 72.71
N GLN A 128 -34.21 -4.06 73.12
CA GLN A 128 -34.47 -5.02 74.19
C GLN A 128 -34.67 -4.35 75.57
N SER A 129 -33.97 -3.25 75.83
CA SER A 129 -34.15 -2.45 77.07
C SER A 129 -35.36 -1.51 77.03
N ARG A 130 -36.15 -1.54 75.94
CA ARG A 130 -37.31 -0.67 75.67
C ARG A 130 -36.97 0.81 75.41
N ASP A 131 -35.70 1.15 75.19
CA ASP A 131 -35.32 2.50 74.73
C ASP A 131 -35.49 2.62 73.21
N PHE A 132 -36.77 2.74 72.79
CA PHE A 132 -37.12 2.78 71.37
C PHE A 132 -36.58 4.01 70.64
N THR A 133 -36.33 5.12 71.33
CA THR A 133 -35.80 6.35 70.70
C THR A 133 -34.32 6.19 70.36
N ALA A 134 -33.53 5.66 71.30
CA ALA A 134 -32.11 5.37 71.06
C ALA A 134 -31.94 4.24 70.04
N ALA A 135 -32.79 3.21 70.07
CA ALA A 135 -32.80 2.14 69.07
C ALA A 135 -33.08 2.67 67.65
N GLU A 136 -34.12 3.49 67.48
CA GLU A 136 -34.45 4.13 66.18
C GLU A 136 -33.26 4.94 65.63
N ALA A 137 -32.58 5.70 66.49
CA ALA A 137 -31.40 6.47 66.09
C ALA A 137 -30.26 5.58 65.59
N ARG A 138 -29.96 4.48 66.29
CA ARG A 138 -28.91 3.52 65.87
C ARG A 138 -29.25 2.77 64.60
N TYR A 139 -30.51 2.35 64.43
CA TYR A 139 -30.94 1.74 63.17
C TYR A 139 -30.86 2.71 61.99
N ARG A 140 -31.21 3.99 62.19
CA ARG A 140 -31.03 5.03 61.16
C ARG A 140 -29.56 5.29 60.83
N GLU A 141 -28.70 5.31 61.83
CA GLU A 141 -27.25 5.49 61.63
C GLU A 141 -26.67 4.31 60.82
N ALA A 142 -27.01 3.08 61.19
CA ALA A 142 -26.65 1.88 60.42
C ALA A 142 -27.18 1.95 58.97
N ALA A 143 -28.44 2.36 58.79
CA ALA A 143 -29.05 2.49 57.47
C ALA A 143 -28.36 3.57 56.61
N SER A 144 -27.92 4.67 57.22
CA SER A 144 -27.15 5.72 56.54
C SER A 144 -25.79 5.21 56.07
N VAL A 145 -25.09 4.37 56.85
CA VAL A 145 -23.82 3.76 56.43
C VAL A 145 -24.05 2.83 55.23
N LEU A 146 -25.10 2.00 55.27
CA LEU A 146 -25.45 1.14 54.13
C LEU A 146 -25.89 1.94 52.89
N GLU A 147 -26.61 3.05 53.07
CA GLU A 147 -27.00 3.92 51.95
C GLU A 147 -25.79 4.58 51.28
N GLN A 148 -24.83 5.07 52.05
CA GLN A 148 -23.58 5.59 51.50
C GLN A 148 -22.82 4.51 50.73
N LEU A 149 -22.89 3.27 51.21
CA LEU A 149 -22.26 2.14 50.55
C LEU A 149 -22.93 1.83 49.21
N GLU A 150 -24.26 1.75 49.20
CA GLU A 150 -25.09 1.56 48.00
C GLU A 150 -24.82 2.65 46.95
N ASN A 151 -24.76 3.92 47.39
CA ASN A 151 -24.48 5.07 46.52
C ASN A 151 -23.05 5.08 45.96
N SER A 152 -22.11 4.33 46.57
CA SER A 152 -20.73 4.22 46.08
C SER A 152 -20.55 3.17 44.97
N ILE A 153 -21.52 2.29 44.76
CA ILE A 153 -21.44 1.18 43.81
C ILE A 153 -21.14 1.66 42.37
N PRO A 154 -21.83 2.67 41.81
CA PRO A 154 -21.56 3.13 40.44
C PRO A 154 -20.10 3.58 40.22
N THR A 155 -19.55 4.36 41.16
CA THR A 155 -18.15 4.81 41.08
C THR A 155 -17.17 3.65 41.24
N ARG A 156 -17.49 2.65 42.07
CA ARG A 156 -16.67 1.44 42.20
C ARG A 156 -16.65 0.61 40.91
N ILE A 157 -17.79 0.51 40.22
CA ILE A 157 -17.89 -0.13 38.91
C ILE A 157 -17.06 0.62 37.86
N GLU A 158 -17.15 1.96 37.81
CA GLU A 158 -16.33 2.77 36.91
C GLU A 158 -14.83 2.58 37.17
N ASN A 159 -14.41 2.56 38.44
CA ASN A 159 -13.04 2.29 38.82
C ASN A 159 -12.58 0.88 38.45
N ALA A 160 -13.45 -0.13 38.64
CA ALA A 160 -13.16 -1.51 38.24
C ALA A 160 -13.01 -1.63 36.73
N LEU A 161 -13.89 -1.02 35.94
CA LEU A 161 -13.80 -0.98 34.47
C LEU A 161 -12.51 -0.28 34.00
N ALA A 162 -12.14 0.84 34.63
CA ALA A 162 -10.89 1.53 34.33
C ALA A 162 -9.67 0.66 34.69
N ALA A 163 -9.72 -0.06 35.83
CA ALA A 163 -8.67 -1.00 36.23
C ALA A 163 -8.54 -2.17 35.25
N VAL A 164 -9.67 -2.74 34.77
CA VAL A 164 -9.68 -3.78 33.74
C VAL A 164 -9.01 -3.27 32.46
N GLU A 165 -9.42 -2.10 31.95
CA GLU A 165 -8.84 -1.58 30.71
C GLU A 165 -7.35 -1.27 30.88
N ASN A 166 -6.94 -0.68 32.02
CA ASN A 166 -5.52 -0.44 32.30
C ASN A 166 -4.73 -1.75 32.36
N ALA A 167 -5.26 -2.80 32.98
CA ALA A 167 -4.60 -4.09 33.08
C ALA A 167 -4.51 -4.79 31.71
N LEU A 168 -5.53 -4.68 30.86
CA LEU A 168 -5.51 -5.16 29.47
C LEU A 168 -4.41 -4.45 28.66
N GLN A 169 -4.31 -3.12 28.76
CA GLN A 169 -3.27 -2.35 28.06
C GLN A 169 -1.86 -2.60 28.60
N ALA A 170 -1.73 -2.94 29.89
CA ALA A 170 -0.47 -3.28 30.54
C ALA A 170 -0.08 -4.76 30.40
N LEU A 171 -0.96 -5.58 29.81
CA LEU A 171 -0.81 -7.05 29.74
C LEU A 171 -0.64 -7.71 31.12
N ASP A 172 -1.17 -7.09 32.18
CA ASP A 172 -1.06 -7.57 33.56
C ASP A 172 -2.24 -8.49 33.90
N ALA A 173 -2.03 -9.81 33.73
CA ALA A 173 -3.03 -10.83 34.01
C ALA A 173 -3.52 -10.81 35.47
N LYS A 174 -2.64 -10.46 36.41
CA LYS A 174 -2.97 -10.46 37.84
C LYS A 174 -3.87 -9.28 38.18
N ALA A 175 -3.50 -8.08 37.75
CA ALA A 175 -4.34 -6.90 37.94
C ALA A 175 -5.68 -7.04 37.21
N LEU A 176 -5.68 -7.67 36.03
CA LEU A 176 -6.89 -7.93 35.26
C LEU A 176 -7.86 -8.85 36.00
N GLY A 177 -7.35 -9.97 36.54
CA GLY A 177 -8.17 -10.90 37.32
C GLY A 177 -8.82 -10.23 38.53
N VAL A 178 -8.04 -9.47 39.32
CA VAL A 178 -8.56 -8.73 40.49
C VAL A 178 -9.66 -7.73 40.08
N ALA A 179 -9.46 -7.01 38.98
CA ALA A 179 -10.41 -6.00 38.52
C ALA A 179 -11.70 -6.64 37.94
N LEU A 180 -11.58 -7.77 37.23
CA LEU A 180 -12.72 -8.55 36.74
C LEU A 180 -13.51 -9.16 37.89
N ASP A 181 -12.85 -9.78 38.87
CA ASP A 181 -13.50 -10.34 40.06
C ASP A 181 -14.29 -9.26 40.80
N THR A 182 -13.71 -8.06 40.94
CA THR A 182 -14.38 -6.90 41.55
C THR A 182 -15.62 -6.48 40.75
N LEU A 183 -15.51 -6.43 39.42
CA LEU A 183 -16.63 -6.07 38.55
C LEU A 183 -17.75 -7.11 38.62
N THR A 184 -17.42 -8.39 38.60
CA THR A 184 -18.36 -9.51 38.72
C THR A 184 -19.07 -9.52 40.07
N GLN A 185 -18.37 -9.22 41.16
CA GLN A 185 -18.98 -9.10 42.49
C GLN A 185 -19.97 -7.92 42.57
N LEU A 186 -19.58 -6.75 42.04
CA LEU A 186 -20.41 -5.54 42.11
C LEU A 186 -21.62 -5.58 41.17
N GLN A 187 -21.47 -6.16 39.98
CA GLN A 187 -22.52 -6.25 38.98
C GLN A 187 -22.32 -7.48 38.07
N PRO A 188 -22.83 -8.66 38.47
CA PRO A 188 -22.70 -9.89 37.69
C PRO A 188 -23.26 -9.79 36.26
N ASP A 189 -24.36 -9.06 36.10
CA ASP A 189 -25.06 -8.87 34.81
C ASP A 189 -24.53 -7.66 34.01
N HIS A 190 -23.30 -7.19 34.27
CA HIS A 190 -22.76 -6.04 33.55
C HIS A 190 -22.59 -6.35 32.05
N PRO A 191 -23.15 -5.53 31.14
CA PRO A 191 -23.25 -5.88 29.71
C PRO A 191 -21.90 -6.04 28.99
N ARG A 192 -20.81 -5.48 29.54
CA ARG A 192 -19.45 -5.62 28.97
C ARG A 192 -18.68 -6.82 29.52
N LEU A 193 -19.15 -7.47 30.59
CA LEU A 193 -18.37 -8.50 31.29
C LEU A 193 -17.97 -9.65 30.35
N PRO A 194 -18.86 -10.23 29.51
CA PRO A 194 -18.47 -11.32 28.60
C PRO A 194 -17.41 -10.92 27.58
N GLN A 195 -17.46 -9.66 27.11
CA GLN A 195 -16.46 -9.14 26.17
C GLN A 195 -15.10 -8.94 26.85
N LEU A 196 -15.09 -8.46 28.09
CA LEU A 196 -13.86 -8.23 28.86
C LEU A 196 -13.21 -9.57 29.26
N GLU A 197 -14.00 -10.57 29.62
CA GLU A 197 -13.54 -11.94 29.88
C GLU A 197 -12.95 -12.57 28.62
N ALA A 198 -13.62 -12.48 27.47
CA ALA A 198 -13.07 -12.96 26.21
C ALA A 198 -11.74 -12.27 25.85
N ARG A 199 -11.58 -10.97 26.12
CA ARG A 199 -10.30 -10.26 25.97
C ARG A 199 -9.24 -10.76 26.96
N ALA A 200 -9.63 -11.08 28.19
CA ALA A 200 -8.74 -11.62 29.21
C ALA A 200 -8.17 -12.99 28.81
N GLU A 201 -8.98 -13.85 28.19
CA GLU A 201 -8.53 -15.15 27.67
C GLU A 201 -7.44 -15.01 26.59
N GLN A 202 -7.46 -13.92 25.81
CA GLN A 202 -6.48 -13.65 24.76
C GLN A 202 -5.22 -12.93 25.25
N LEU A 203 -5.12 -12.60 26.55
CA LEU A 203 -4.02 -11.78 27.08
C LEU A 203 -2.66 -12.46 26.97
N GLU A 204 -2.57 -13.76 27.27
CA GLU A 204 -1.34 -14.53 27.16
C GLU A 204 -0.88 -14.71 25.70
N PRO A 205 -1.73 -15.18 24.77
CA PRO A 205 -1.39 -15.19 23.34
C PRO A 205 -0.93 -13.83 22.81
N LEU A 206 -1.62 -12.75 23.21
CA LEU A 206 -1.26 -11.40 22.81
C LEU A 206 0.13 -10.99 23.32
N ARG A 207 0.42 -11.28 24.60
CA ARG A 207 1.73 -10.97 25.20
C ARG A 207 2.85 -11.72 24.47
N GLU A 208 2.62 -12.99 24.13
CA GLU A 208 3.59 -13.80 23.39
C GLU A 208 3.87 -13.22 22.00
N LEU A 209 2.83 -12.90 21.22
CA LEU A 209 2.97 -12.30 19.90
C LEU A 209 3.73 -10.97 19.96
N LEU A 210 3.45 -10.12 20.95
CA LEU A 210 4.14 -8.84 21.12
C LEU A 210 5.62 -9.02 21.48
N ARG A 211 5.94 -10.01 22.32
CA ARG A 211 7.33 -10.35 22.66
C ARG A 211 8.09 -10.90 21.46
N GLU A 212 7.49 -11.82 20.71
CA GLU A 212 8.10 -12.35 19.48
C GLU A 212 8.27 -11.25 18.42
N ALA A 213 7.28 -10.38 18.24
CA ALA A 213 7.37 -9.26 17.30
C ALA A 213 8.52 -8.32 17.65
N THR A 214 8.69 -8.01 18.95
CA THR A 214 9.81 -7.17 19.43
C THR A 214 11.15 -7.84 19.15
N ALA A 215 11.29 -9.13 19.43
CA ALA A 215 12.51 -9.86 19.13
C ALA A 215 12.82 -9.88 17.62
N LYS A 216 11.79 -10.04 16.77
CA LYS A 216 11.96 -9.99 15.30
C LYS A 216 12.39 -8.62 14.83
N GLU A 217 11.80 -7.57 15.41
CA GLU A 217 12.20 -6.20 15.13
C GLU A 217 13.66 -5.94 15.51
N GLU A 218 14.11 -6.37 16.69
CA GLU A 218 15.50 -6.22 17.16
C GLU A 218 16.50 -6.94 16.25
N THR A 219 16.11 -8.07 15.67
CA THR A 219 16.93 -8.81 14.68
C THR A 219 16.86 -8.23 13.25
N GLY A 220 16.06 -7.18 13.03
CA GLY A 220 15.86 -6.55 11.72
C GLY A 220 14.87 -7.27 10.80
N ASP A 221 14.21 -8.35 11.25
CA ASP A 221 13.17 -9.06 10.50
C ASP A 221 11.82 -8.32 10.61
N LEU A 222 11.78 -7.12 10.04
CA LEU A 222 10.62 -6.23 10.07
C LEU A 222 9.40 -6.84 9.38
N ALA A 223 9.60 -7.72 8.39
CA ALA A 223 8.53 -8.41 7.69
C ALA A 223 7.79 -9.37 8.63
N ARG A 224 8.53 -10.22 9.35
CA ARG A 224 7.95 -11.14 10.33
C ARG A 224 7.39 -10.40 11.53
N ALA A 225 8.07 -9.36 12.01
CA ALA A 225 7.55 -8.51 13.10
C ALA A 225 6.18 -7.92 12.75
N ARG A 226 6.00 -7.43 11.52
CA ARG A 226 4.72 -6.90 11.04
C ARG A 226 3.61 -7.97 10.99
N GLU A 227 3.93 -9.20 10.58
CA GLU A 227 2.97 -10.31 10.57
C GLU A 227 2.47 -10.63 11.99
N LEU A 228 3.40 -10.82 12.92
CA LEU A 228 3.09 -11.06 14.33
C LEU A 228 2.27 -9.92 14.95
N LEU A 229 2.59 -8.67 14.60
CA LEU A 229 1.82 -7.51 15.05
C LEU A 229 0.41 -7.44 14.44
N ARG A 230 0.22 -7.90 13.21
CA ARG A 230 -1.13 -8.02 12.61
C ARG A 230 -1.95 -9.06 13.36
N GLU A 231 -1.37 -10.22 13.65
CA GLU A 231 -1.99 -11.26 14.46
C GLU A 231 -2.36 -10.71 15.85
N ALA A 232 -1.43 -10.00 16.51
CA ALA A 232 -1.66 -9.36 17.80
C ALA A 232 -2.84 -8.35 17.76
N THR A 233 -2.88 -7.48 16.74
CA THR A 233 -3.98 -6.51 16.59
C THR A 233 -5.30 -7.16 16.18
N ALA A 234 -5.29 -8.37 15.64
CA ALA A 234 -6.50 -9.14 15.37
C ALA A 234 -7.07 -9.78 16.65
N LEU A 235 -6.21 -10.17 17.60
CA LEU A 235 -6.63 -10.66 18.92
C LEU A 235 -7.25 -9.56 19.78
N ASP A 236 -6.63 -8.37 19.82
CA ASP A 236 -7.20 -7.20 20.49
C ASP A 236 -7.03 -5.92 19.64
N PRO A 237 -8.07 -5.56 18.85
CA PRO A 237 -8.06 -4.34 18.04
C PRO A 237 -8.00 -3.04 18.85
N THR A 238 -8.25 -3.09 20.15
CA THR A 238 -8.26 -1.93 21.05
C THR A 238 -6.96 -1.77 21.84
N HIS A 239 -6.04 -2.74 21.78
CA HIS A 239 -4.74 -2.63 22.41
C HIS A 239 -3.88 -1.57 21.71
N ARG A 240 -3.55 -0.49 22.43
CA ARG A 240 -2.88 0.69 21.88
C ARG A 240 -1.44 0.40 21.47
N ALA A 241 -0.66 -0.23 22.36
CA ALA A 241 0.75 -0.52 22.08
C ALA A 241 0.93 -1.44 20.85
N ALA A 242 0.11 -2.49 20.70
CA ALA A 242 0.12 -3.37 19.54
C ALA A 242 -0.10 -2.61 18.23
N ARG A 243 -1.09 -1.71 18.19
CA ARG A 243 -1.39 -0.87 17.03
C ARG A 243 -0.26 0.11 16.71
N THR A 244 0.24 0.83 17.71
CA THR A 244 1.37 1.77 17.52
C THR A 244 2.62 1.04 17.04
N ALA A 245 2.89 -0.17 17.56
CA ALA A 245 3.99 -1.00 17.08
C ALA A 245 3.76 -1.43 15.63
N LEU A 246 2.55 -1.87 15.26
CA LEU A 246 2.23 -2.26 13.88
C LEU A 246 2.45 -1.10 12.89
N GLU A 247 1.98 0.09 13.22
CA GLU A 247 2.16 1.30 12.41
C GLU A 247 3.65 1.63 12.26
N ARG A 248 4.40 1.65 13.37
CA ARG A 248 5.83 1.95 13.39
C ARG A 248 6.65 0.94 12.57
N VAL A 249 6.45 -0.36 12.79
CA VAL A 249 7.15 -1.43 12.06
C VAL A 249 6.78 -1.43 10.59
N SER A 250 5.51 -1.20 10.25
CA SER A 250 5.07 -1.11 8.86
C SER A 250 5.73 0.07 8.13
N ALA A 251 5.84 1.23 8.78
CA ALA A 251 6.53 2.39 8.23
C ALA A 251 8.04 2.13 8.04
N ALA A 252 8.70 1.51 9.03
CA ALA A 252 10.12 1.15 8.94
C ALA A 252 10.39 0.13 7.82
N LEU A 253 9.50 -0.85 7.64
CA LEU A 253 9.60 -1.82 6.55
C LEU A 253 9.42 -1.15 5.18
N ALA A 254 8.43 -0.27 5.04
CA ALA A 254 8.19 0.48 3.81
C ALA A 254 9.40 1.36 3.45
N GLU A 255 9.98 2.06 4.43
CA GLU A 255 11.20 2.85 4.23
C GLU A 255 12.39 1.97 3.79
N THR A 256 12.59 0.82 4.42
CA THR A 256 13.67 -0.10 4.05
C THR A 256 13.49 -0.63 2.62
N GLN A 257 12.26 -0.99 2.25
CA GLN A 257 11.93 -1.45 0.90
C GLN A 257 12.11 -0.35 -0.14
N PHE A 258 11.71 0.87 0.19
CA PHE A 258 11.92 2.07 -0.63
C PHE A 258 13.41 2.29 -0.90
N GLN A 259 14.23 2.36 0.15
CA GLN A 259 15.68 2.58 0.02
C GLN A 259 16.37 1.48 -0.79
N ARG A 260 15.99 0.22 -0.57
CA ARG A 260 16.52 -0.91 -1.35
C ARG A 260 16.14 -0.81 -2.82
N ALA A 261 14.88 -0.50 -3.12
CA ALA A 261 14.39 -0.35 -4.48
C ALA A 261 15.06 0.83 -5.20
N MET A 262 15.20 1.99 -4.53
CA MET A 262 15.93 3.13 -5.08
C MET A 262 17.40 2.78 -5.38
N SER A 263 18.08 2.12 -4.43
CA SER A 263 19.48 1.71 -4.60
C SER A 263 19.65 0.72 -5.76
N ALA A 264 18.75 -0.27 -5.87
CA ALA A 264 18.75 -1.24 -6.97
C ALA A 264 18.45 -0.57 -8.31
N GLY A 265 17.55 0.42 -8.33
CA GLY A 265 17.23 1.20 -9.53
C GLY A 265 18.42 1.99 -10.04
N TYR A 266 19.16 2.68 -9.16
CA TYR A 266 20.39 3.36 -9.53
C TYR A 266 21.50 2.40 -9.97
N ALA A 267 21.67 1.26 -9.29
CA ALA A 267 22.65 0.26 -9.72
C ALA A 267 22.35 -0.31 -11.13
N ALA A 268 21.07 -0.54 -11.44
CA ALA A 268 20.64 -0.96 -12.77
C ALA A 268 20.83 0.16 -13.81
N LEU A 269 20.57 1.41 -13.43
CA LEU A 269 20.80 2.58 -14.27
C LEU A 269 22.29 2.73 -14.64
N ASP A 270 23.18 2.61 -13.65
CA ASP A 270 24.64 2.64 -13.83
C ASP A 270 25.15 1.48 -14.71
N ALA A 271 24.50 0.31 -14.62
CA ALA A 271 24.79 -0.84 -15.46
C ALA A 271 24.24 -0.72 -16.90
N GLY A 272 23.44 0.32 -17.19
CA GLY A 272 22.75 0.48 -18.48
C GLY A 272 21.56 -0.47 -18.68
N ASP A 273 21.09 -1.14 -17.62
CA ASP A 273 19.87 -1.95 -17.64
C ASP A 273 18.65 -1.06 -17.33
N TYR A 274 18.23 -0.32 -18.36
CA TYR A 274 17.10 0.61 -18.24
C TYR A 274 15.76 -0.08 -17.95
N ALA A 275 15.62 -1.36 -18.28
CA ALA A 275 14.41 -2.12 -17.99
C ALA A 275 14.35 -2.46 -16.49
N ALA A 276 15.42 -3.02 -15.94
CA ALA A 276 15.50 -3.31 -14.50
C ALA A 276 15.43 -2.02 -13.66
N ALA A 277 16.07 -0.93 -14.10
CA ALA A 277 15.97 0.37 -13.44
C ALA A 277 14.53 0.88 -13.37
N LYS A 278 13.77 0.74 -14.47
CA LYS A 278 12.35 1.12 -14.52
C LYS A 278 11.53 0.32 -13.50
N ASP A 279 11.74 -0.98 -13.42
CA ASP A 279 11.01 -1.87 -12.52
C ASP A 279 11.33 -1.53 -11.06
N HIS A 280 12.60 -1.33 -10.71
CA HIS A 280 13.02 -0.95 -9.36
C HIS A 280 12.51 0.43 -8.92
N PHE A 281 12.54 1.45 -9.80
CA PHE A 281 11.87 2.73 -9.49
C PHE A 281 10.34 2.61 -9.50
N GLY A 282 9.78 1.56 -10.13
CA GLY A 282 8.40 1.10 -9.98
C GLY A 282 8.11 0.63 -8.56
N ASP A 283 8.91 -0.29 -8.06
CA ASP A 283 8.80 -0.85 -6.70
C ASP A 283 8.94 0.24 -5.63
N ALA A 284 9.86 1.18 -5.81
CA ALA A 284 10.03 2.31 -4.90
C ALA A 284 8.77 3.19 -4.83
N ALA A 285 8.14 3.48 -5.98
CA ALA A 285 6.89 4.25 -6.04
C ALA A 285 5.72 3.56 -5.32
N ALA A 286 5.71 2.23 -5.30
CA ALA A 286 4.68 1.46 -4.60
C ALA A 286 4.80 1.56 -3.07
N GLN A 287 6.00 1.83 -2.53
CA GLN A 287 6.22 2.01 -1.10
C GLN A 287 5.91 3.43 -0.62
N ARG A 288 6.20 4.44 -1.45
CA ARG A 288 5.95 5.85 -1.16
C ARG A 288 5.34 6.54 -2.37
N LEU A 289 4.04 6.79 -2.28
CA LEU A 289 3.31 7.60 -3.24
C LEU A 289 3.86 9.03 -3.28
N ASP A 290 3.90 9.62 -4.47
CA ASP A 290 4.31 11.00 -4.73
C ASP A 290 5.71 11.37 -4.20
N SER A 291 6.65 10.42 -4.20
CA SER A 291 8.06 10.68 -3.85
C SER A 291 8.76 11.55 -4.91
N PRO A 292 9.28 12.74 -4.56
CA PRO A 292 10.06 13.56 -5.48
C PRO A 292 11.36 12.88 -5.90
N GLU A 293 11.95 12.04 -5.04
CA GLU A 293 13.15 11.26 -5.34
C GLU A 293 12.89 10.25 -6.46
N VAL A 294 11.76 9.54 -6.43
CA VAL A 294 11.36 8.62 -7.49
C VAL A 294 11.05 9.38 -8.79
N ALA A 295 10.40 10.54 -8.70
CA ALA A 295 10.11 11.36 -9.86
C ALA A 295 11.41 11.81 -10.56
N ALA A 296 12.40 12.29 -9.80
CA ALA A 296 13.71 12.67 -10.32
C ALA A 296 14.45 11.48 -10.94
N ALA A 297 14.47 10.33 -10.27
CA ALA A 297 15.13 9.12 -10.77
C ALA A 297 14.51 8.60 -12.08
N ARG A 298 13.19 8.70 -12.22
CA ARG A 298 12.48 8.32 -13.46
C ARG A 298 12.76 9.26 -14.62
N GLU A 299 12.88 10.56 -14.35
CA GLU A 299 13.27 11.55 -15.37
C GLU A 299 14.70 11.28 -15.85
N GLU A 300 15.63 11.04 -14.92
CA GLU A 300 17.02 10.69 -15.25
C GLU A 300 17.09 9.39 -16.08
N LEU A 301 16.34 8.35 -15.69
CA LEU A 301 16.19 7.13 -16.45
C LEU A 301 15.67 7.40 -17.87
N ALA A 302 14.64 8.24 -18.03
CA ALA A 302 14.07 8.55 -19.34
C ALA A 302 15.10 9.22 -20.26
N VAL A 303 15.86 10.18 -19.74
CA VAL A 303 16.93 10.87 -20.47
C VAL A 303 18.03 9.90 -20.90
N LEU A 304 18.53 9.08 -19.97
CA LEU A 304 19.62 8.13 -20.24
C LEU A 304 19.18 7.02 -21.21
N ALA A 305 17.98 6.46 -21.02
CA ALA A 305 17.44 5.44 -21.91
C ALA A 305 17.22 5.98 -23.33
N SER A 306 16.70 7.21 -23.47
CA SER A 306 16.54 7.87 -24.76
C SER A 306 17.90 8.08 -25.46
N THR A 307 18.89 8.58 -24.71
CA THR A 307 20.25 8.81 -25.22
C THR A 307 20.91 7.51 -25.69
N ALA A 308 20.77 6.43 -24.92
CA ALA A 308 21.31 5.12 -25.29
C ALA A 308 20.59 4.50 -26.49
N ARG A 309 19.27 4.67 -26.58
CA ARG A 309 18.49 4.26 -27.76
C ARG A 309 18.97 4.99 -29.02
N LEU A 310 19.15 6.30 -28.94
CA LEU A 310 19.64 7.10 -30.07
C LEU A 310 21.03 6.67 -30.53
N ARG A 311 21.98 6.44 -29.59
CA ARG A 311 23.31 5.90 -29.92
C ARG A 311 23.23 4.56 -30.64
N ARG A 312 22.38 3.64 -30.16
CA ARG A 312 22.19 2.33 -30.80
C ARG A 312 21.58 2.46 -32.20
N ILE A 313 20.65 3.38 -32.39
CA ILE A 313 20.08 3.67 -33.71
C ILE A 313 21.17 4.19 -34.66
N GLU A 314 22.00 5.12 -34.20
CA GLU A 314 23.13 5.67 -34.97
C GLU A 314 24.13 4.59 -35.37
N GLU A 315 24.59 3.76 -34.42
CA GLU A 315 25.51 2.65 -34.66
C GLU A 315 24.93 1.63 -35.67
N ASN A 316 23.66 1.25 -35.50
CA ASN A 316 22.99 0.31 -36.40
C ASN A 316 22.79 0.91 -37.80
N ALA A 317 22.42 2.19 -37.91
CA ALA A 317 22.28 2.84 -39.20
C ALA A 317 23.62 2.91 -39.94
N ALA A 318 24.70 3.28 -39.25
CA ALA A 318 26.04 3.29 -39.82
C ALA A 318 26.51 1.90 -40.24
N ALA A 319 26.22 0.86 -39.45
CA ALA A 319 26.52 -0.52 -39.81
C ALA A 319 25.74 -0.98 -41.06
N SER A 320 24.45 -0.62 -41.17
CA SER A 320 23.63 -0.89 -42.36
C SER A 320 24.17 -0.17 -43.59
N GLU A 321 24.58 1.10 -43.49
CA GLU A 321 25.25 1.81 -44.59
C GLU A 321 26.53 1.10 -45.04
N GLN A 322 27.39 0.66 -44.10
CA GLN A 322 28.62 -0.06 -44.41
C GLN A 322 28.36 -1.42 -45.08
N ALA A 323 27.28 -2.09 -44.69
CA ALA A 323 26.84 -3.34 -45.31
C ALA A 323 26.19 -3.15 -46.69
N GLY A 324 25.86 -1.91 -47.08
CA GLY A 324 25.10 -1.61 -48.29
C GLY A 324 23.60 -1.89 -48.16
N ASP A 325 23.11 -2.10 -46.93
CA ASP A 325 21.69 -2.23 -46.61
C ASP A 325 21.07 -0.84 -46.39
N TRP A 326 20.92 -0.12 -47.49
CA TRP A 326 20.46 1.26 -47.48
C TRP A 326 19.00 1.41 -47.03
N GLU A 327 18.17 0.40 -47.25
CA GLU A 327 16.76 0.43 -46.83
C GLU A 327 16.66 0.39 -45.30
N THR A 328 17.35 -0.55 -44.64
CA THR A 328 17.40 -0.59 -43.17
C THR A 328 18.01 0.68 -42.59
N ALA A 329 19.06 1.25 -43.20
CA ALA A 329 19.64 2.52 -42.74
C ALA A 329 18.61 3.68 -42.77
N VAL A 330 17.82 3.78 -43.86
CA VAL A 330 16.74 4.77 -43.98
C VAL A 330 15.69 4.59 -42.89
N GLU A 331 15.29 3.36 -42.59
CA GLU A 331 14.34 3.06 -41.50
C GLU A 331 14.88 3.51 -40.14
N ARG A 332 16.15 3.22 -39.85
CA ARG A 332 16.81 3.63 -38.60
C ARG A 332 16.88 5.15 -38.45
N TYR A 333 17.24 5.88 -39.49
CA TYR A 333 17.24 7.35 -39.40
C TYR A 333 15.85 7.94 -39.23
N ARG A 334 14.83 7.36 -39.86
CA ARG A 334 13.43 7.75 -39.62
C ARG A 334 13.02 7.48 -38.17
N GLU A 335 13.39 6.33 -37.61
CA GLU A 335 13.16 5.99 -36.20
C GLU A 335 13.80 7.05 -35.26
N ALA A 336 15.03 7.48 -35.54
CA ALA A 336 15.66 8.58 -34.77
C ALA A 336 14.88 9.89 -34.90
N LEU A 337 14.43 10.26 -36.10
CA LEU A 337 13.68 11.51 -36.34
C LEU A 337 12.26 11.49 -35.74
N GLU A 338 11.69 10.32 -35.49
CA GLU A 338 10.46 10.17 -34.70
C GLU A 338 10.68 10.49 -33.21
N ILE A 339 11.87 10.20 -32.68
CA ILE A 339 12.26 10.57 -31.32
C ILE A 339 12.49 12.08 -31.23
N ASP A 340 13.33 12.62 -32.12
CA ASP A 340 13.57 14.05 -32.23
C ASP A 340 13.92 14.44 -33.67
N ARG A 341 13.09 15.31 -34.26
CA ARG A 341 13.26 15.77 -35.65
C ARG A 341 14.48 16.66 -35.84
N SER A 342 15.07 17.21 -34.78
CA SER A 342 16.22 18.12 -34.84
C SER A 342 17.59 17.40 -34.90
N LEU A 343 17.60 16.07 -34.81
CA LEU A 343 18.82 15.27 -34.79
C LEU A 343 19.58 15.34 -36.12
N VAL A 344 20.70 16.07 -36.11
CA VAL A 344 21.54 16.32 -37.29
C VAL A 344 22.04 15.02 -37.92
N PHE A 345 22.55 14.07 -37.11
CA PHE A 345 23.07 12.80 -37.62
C PHE A 345 22.00 12.04 -38.42
N ALA A 346 20.75 12.09 -37.98
CA ALA A 346 19.64 11.39 -38.61
C ALA A 346 19.14 12.11 -39.88
N GLN A 347 19.10 13.45 -39.87
CA GLN A 347 18.78 14.23 -41.06
C GLN A 347 19.82 14.01 -42.17
N GLU A 348 21.10 14.13 -41.84
CA GLU A 348 22.19 13.96 -42.80
C GLU A 348 22.31 12.52 -43.26
N GLY A 349 22.18 11.56 -42.34
CA GLY A 349 22.15 10.13 -42.65
C GLY A 349 21.03 9.78 -43.62
N LEU A 350 19.81 10.25 -43.35
CA LEU A 350 18.66 10.03 -44.25
C LEU A 350 18.89 10.66 -45.63
N ALA A 351 19.44 11.87 -45.70
CA ALA A 351 19.75 12.53 -46.96
C ALA A 351 20.79 11.77 -47.80
N ARG A 352 21.74 11.07 -47.16
CA ARG A 352 22.72 10.21 -47.84
C ARG A 352 22.14 8.84 -48.22
N ALA A 353 21.41 8.20 -47.31
CA ALA A 353 20.95 6.82 -47.48
C ALA A 353 19.74 6.72 -48.42
N LEU A 354 18.84 7.72 -48.44
CA LEU A 354 17.60 7.64 -49.22
C LEU A 354 17.83 7.49 -50.73
N PRO A 355 18.68 8.30 -51.40
CA PRO A 355 18.95 8.11 -52.83
C PRO A 355 19.61 6.76 -53.14
N ARG A 356 20.40 6.21 -52.21
CA ARG A 356 21.03 4.90 -52.35
C ARG A 356 20.02 3.76 -52.22
N ALA A 357 19.08 3.88 -51.28
CA ALA A 357 17.98 2.93 -51.11
C ALA A 357 17.05 2.91 -52.33
N GLU A 358 16.72 4.08 -52.88
CA GLU A 358 15.91 4.20 -54.10
C GLU A 358 16.63 3.55 -55.30
N LEU A 359 17.90 3.89 -55.52
CA LEU A 359 18.71 3.27 -56.58
C LEU A 359 18.82 1.75 -56.41
N HIS A 360 19.02 1.26 -55.18
CA HIS A 360 19.08 -0.16 -54.88
C HIS A 360 17.78 -0.86 -55.26
N ARG A 361 16.63 -0.30 -54.87
CA ARG A 361 15.30 -0.86 -55.17
C ARG A 361 15.01 -0.88 -56.67
N ASP A 362 15.35 0.19 -57.38
CA ASP A 362 15.15 0.28 -58.82
C ASP A 362 16.00 -0.75 -59.58
N LEU A 363 17.26 -0.93 -59.17
CA LEU A 363 18.14 -1.96 -59.73
C LEU A 363 17.60 -3.35 -59.43
N GLN A 364 17.22 -3.61 -58.18
CA GLN A 364 16.69 -4.89 -57.74
C GLN A 364 15.42 -5.29 -58.51
N THR A 365 14.51 -4.33 -58.72
CA THR A 365 13.28 -4.55 -59.51
C THR A 365 13.56 -5.02 -60.93
N LEU A 366 14.65 -4.55 -61.56
CA LEU A 366 15.05 -4.99 -62.90
C LEU A 366 15.79 -6.33 -62.88
N LEU A 367 16.61 -6.56 -61.86
CA LEU A 367 17.38 -7.80 -61.69
C LEU A 367 16.48 -9.01 -61.42
N GLU A 368 15.35 -8.80 -60.75
CA GLU A 368 14.35 -9.83 -60.43
C GLU A 368 13.46 -10.20 -61.62
N ALA A 369 13.38 -9.35 -62.65
CA ALA A 369 12.55 -9.56 -63.84
C ALA A 369 13.36 -9.37 -65.15
N PRO A 370 14.41 -10.17 -65.38
CA PRO A 370 15.34 -9.97 -66.50
C PRO A 370 14.71 -10.12 -67.88
N GLU A 371 13.62 -10.88 -68.01
CA GLU A 371 12.87 -11.04 -69.26
C GLU A 371 12.28 -9.72 -69.79
N ARG A 372 11.98 -8.77 -68.89
CA ARG A 372 11.47 -7.45 -69.27
C ARG A 372 12.51 -6.62 -70.02
N LEU A 373 13.80 -6.91 -69.84
CA LEU A 373 14.91 -6.19 -70.48
C LEU A 373 14.95 -6.39 -72.01
N ALA A 374 14.22 -7.37 -72.55
CA ALA A 374 14.08 -7.54 -74.00
C ALA A 374 13.28 -6.40 -74.65
N ALA A 375 12.36 -5.77 -73.91
CA ALA A 375 11.57 -4.65 -74.40
C ALA A 375 12.46 -3.40 -74.61
N PRO A 376 12.41 -2.73 -75.78
CA PRO A 376 13.31 -1.61 -76.09
C PRO A 376 13.27 -0.46 -75.09
N GLU A 377 12.08 -0.11 -74.59
CA GLU A 377 11.88 0.97 -73.61
C GLU A 377 12.51 0.61 -72.26
N VAL A 378 12.24 -0.60 -71.75
CA VAL A 378 12.82 -1.11 -70.49
C VAL A 378 14.34 -1.22 -70.61
N ALA A 379 14.87 -1.69 -71.74
CA ALA A 379 16.30 -1.72 -71.99
C ALA A 379 16.93 -0.32 -72.00
N ARG A 380 16.21 0.72 -72.46
CA ARG A 380 16.69 2.10 -72.42
C ARG A 380 16.72 2.62 -70.99
N GLU A 381 15.66 2.40 -70.21
CA GLU A 381 15.57 2.76 -68.79
C GLU A 381 16.65 2.07 -67.96
N ALA A 382 16.81 0.76 -68.12
CA ALA A 382 17.83 -0.03 -67.45
C ALA A 382 19.26 0.43 -67.79
N ARG A 383 19.53 0.84 -69.04
CA ARG A 383 20.83 1.46 -69.41
C ARG A 383 21.05 2.81 -68.73
N ALA A 384 20.00 3.62 -68.62
CA ALA A 384 20.08 4.91 -67.92
C ALA A 384 20.33 4.71 -66.41
N LEU A 385 19.61 3.78 -65.78
CA LEU A 385 19.81 3.42 -64.38
C LEU A 385 21.19 2.83 -64.12
N LEU A 386 21.69 1.96 -65.01
CA LEU A 386 23.05 1.43 -64.94
C LEU A 386 24.09 2.55 -65.08
N ALA A 387 23.86 3.55 -65.94
CA ALA A 387 24.74 4.72 -66.06
C ALA A 387 24.73 5.57 -64.78
N GLN A 388 23.56 5.79 -64.17
CA GLN A 388 23.43 6.46 -62.87
C GLN A 388 24.18 5.69 -61.78
N ALA A 389 23.98 4.36 -61.69
CA ALA A 389 24.69 3.50 -60.75
C ALA A 389 26.22 3.49 -60.94
N ARG A 390 26.69 3.67 -62.18
CA ARG A 390 28.13 3.82 -62.49
C ARG A 390 28.71 5.15 -62.04
N GLY A 391 27.90 6.21 -61.97
CA GLY A 391 28.30 7.53 -61.49
C GLY A 391 28.49 7.60 -59.96
N VAL A 392 28.06 6.58 -59.23
CA VAL A 392 28.25 6.47 -57.79
C VAL A 392 29.70 6.06 -57.50
N ALA A 393 30.47 6.95 -56.87
CA ALA A 393 31.89 6.73 -56.57
C ALA A 393 32.12 5.56 -55.61
N ASP A 394 31.51 5.61 -54.42
CA ASP A 394 31.62 4.57 -53.40
C ASP A 394 30.49 3.55 -53.54
N ALA A 395 30.60 2.70 -54.56
CA ALA A 395 29.55 1.73 -54.85
C ALA A 395 29.41 0.66 -53.74
N GLY A 396 30.53 0.23 -53.15
CA GLY A 396 30.53 -0.92 -52.25
C GLY A 396 30.23 -2.24 -52.99
N PRO A 397 30.33 -3.39 -52.30
CA PRO A 397 30.22 -4.70 -52.94
C PRO A 397 28.81 -4.96 -53.51
N VAL A 398 27.75 -4.54 -52.80
CA VAL A 398 26.36 -4.76 -53.20
C VAL A 398 26.06 -4.06 -54.53
N LEU A 399 26.34 -2.74 -54.63
CA LEU A 399 26.05 -2.01 -55.86
C LEU A 399 26.93 -2.47 -57.02
N GLN A 400 28.19 -2.87 -56.77
CA GLN A 400 29.05 -3.42 -57.81
C GLN A 400 28.49 -4.72 -58.39
N ALA A 401 28.05 -5.65 -57.53
CA ALA A 401 27.40 -6.87 -57.97
C ALA A 401 26.12 -6.58 -58.79
N GLN A 402 25.27 -5.67 -58.31
CA GLN A 402 24.07 -5.26 -59.05
C GLN A 402 24.41 -4.65 -60.42
N ARG A 403 25.45 -3.81 -60.50
CA ARG A 403 25.93 -3.21 -61.76
C ARG A 403 26.41 -4.28 -62.74
N GLU A 404 27.20 -5.24 -62.28
CA GLU A 404 27.74 -6.31 -63.12
C GLU A 404 26.62 -7.23 -63.62
N GLN A 405 25.74 -7.66 -62.73
CA GLN A 405 24.61 -8.52 -63.06
C GLN A 405 23.67 -7.85 -64.05
N LEU A 406 23.29 -6.58 -63.82
CA LEU A 406 22.41 -5.86 -64.74
C LEU A 406 23.09 -5.63 -66.09
N ALA A 407 24.39 -5.32 -66.11
CA ALA A 407 25.15 -5.17 -67.36
C ALA A 407 25.17 -6.47 -68.18
N GLN A 408 25.38 -7.61 -67.52
CA GLN A 408 25.37 -8.92 -68.16
C GLN A 408 23.98 -9.28 -68.69
N GLN A 409 22.94 -9.11 -67.87
CA GLN A 409 21.55 -9.37 -68.28
C GLN A 409 21.12 -8.46 -69.44
N LEU A 410 21.52 -7.18 -69.43
CA LEU A 410 21.27 -6.26 -70.55
C LEU A 410 22.00 -6.66 -71.83
N ALA A 411 23.26 -7.10 -71.72
CA ALA A 411 24.01 -7.58 -72.88
C ALA A 411 23.32 -8.79 -73.51
N LEU A 412 22.92 -9.77 -72.70
CA LEU A 412 22.17 -10.92 -73.15
C LEU A 412 20.81 -10.52 -73.75
N ALA A 413 20.02 -9.68 -73.08
CA ALA A 413 18.68 -9.32 -73.56
C ALA A 413 18.68 -8.47 -74.85
N THR A 414 19.78 -7.76 -75.16
CA THR A 414 19.80 -6.78 -76.26
C THR A 414 20.69 -7.16 -77.44
N THR A 415 21.50 -8.21 -77.32
CA THR A 415 22.29 -8.79 -78.41
C THR A 415 21.36 -9.53 -79.36
N ALA A 416 21.37 -9.18 -80.64
CA ALA A 416 20.59 -9.89 -81.65
C ALA A 416 21.24 -11.24 -81.95
N LEU A 417 20.41 -12.26 -82.15
CA LEU A 417 20.82 -13.62 -82.49
C LEU A 417 20.33 -13.95 -83.91
N PRO A 418 21.15 -14.67 -84.69
CA PRO A 418 20.74 -15.16 -86.00
C PRO A 418 19.65 -16.23 -85.85
N VAL A 419 18.52 -16.04 -86.52
CA VAL A 419 17.42 -16.99 -86.61
C VAL A 419 17.21 -17.35 -88.06
N THR A 420 17.21 -18.65 -88.38
CA THR A 420 16.97 -19.11 -89.74
C THR A 420 15.49 -19.45 -89.91
N LEU A 421 14.78 -18.70 -90.76
CA LEU A 421 13.42 -19.04 -91.18
C LEU A 421 13.47 -19.81 -92.50
N ARG A 422 12.65 -20.85 -92.61
CA ARG A 422 12.49 -21.68 -93.80
C ARG A 422 11.02 -21.72 -94.22
N SER A 423 10.76 -21.69 -95.53
CA SER A 423 9.41 -21.76 -96.09
C SER A 423 9.44 -22.50 -97.44
N ASP A 424 8.27 -22.69 -98.06
CA ASP A 424 8.09 -23.44 -99.31
C ASP A 424 8.40 -22.62 -100.58
N GLY A 425 8.68 -21.33 -100.44
CA GLY A 425 8.94 -20.40 -101.54
C GLY A 425 7.68 -19.79 -102.17
N PHE A 426 6.48 -20.21 -101.74
CA PHE A 426 5.19 -19.72 -102.27
C PHE A 426 4.35 -19.03 -101.20
N THR A 427 4.54 -19.40 -99.93
CA THR A 427 3.89 -18.77 -98.79
C THR A 427 4.53 -17.40 -98.53
N GLU A 428 3.71 -16.38 -98.38
CA GLU A 428 4.17 -15.06 -97.97
C GLU A 428 4.28 -15.00 -96.44
N VAL A 429 5.49 -14.79 -95.93
CA VAL A 429 5.78 -14.85 -94.49
C VAL A 429 6.00 -13.45 -93.91
N THR A 430 5.37 -13.18 -92.77
CA THR A 430 5.54 -11.96 -91.97
C THR A 430 5.87 -12.32 -90.54
N VAL A 431 6.93 -11.73 -89.96
CA VAL A 431 7.20 -11.83 -88.53
C VAL A 431 6.62 -10.60 -87.85
N LEU A 432 5.62 -10.82 -86.98
CA LEU A 432 4.86 -9.75 -86.35
C LEU A 432 5.78 -8.80 -85.57
N ARG A 433 5.53 -7.49 -85.70
CA ARG A 433 6.30 -6.40 -85.06
C ARG A 433 7.79 -6.31 -85.44
N VAL A 434 8.24 -7.12 -86.42
CA VAL A 434 9.62 -7.08 -86.91
C VAL A 434 9.65 -6.66 -88.38
N SER A 435 9.16 -7.51 -89.29
CA SER A 435 9.22 -7.22 -90.73
C SER A 435 8.34 -8.17 -91.56
N ARG A 436 7.89 -7.69 -92.73
CA ARG A 436 7.28 -8.51 -93.79
C ARG A 436 8.39 -9.08 -94.66
N LEU A 437 8.57 -10.39 -94.63
CA LEU A 437 9.74 -11.05 -95.23
C LEU A 437 9.53 -11.46 -96.69
N GLY A 438 8.28 -11.53 -97.15
CA GLY A 438 7.90 -11.99 -98.49
C GLY A 438 7.93 -13.51 -98.62
N SER A 439 7.97 -14.02 -99.86
CA SER A 439 8.12 -15.44 -100.15
C SER A 439 9.60 -15.82 -100.28
N PHE A 440 10.03 -16.88 -99.62
CA PHE A 440 11.43 -17.36 -99.65
C PHE A 440 11.52 -18.85 -99.35
N LYS A 441 12.67 -19.48 -99.65
CA LYS A 441 12.96 -20.85 -99.20
C LYS A 441 13.73 -20.89 -97.89
N GLN A 442 14.69 -19.99 -97.74
CA GLN A 442 15.47 -19.78 -96.52
C GLN A 442 15.82 -18.30 -96.39
N LYS A 443 15.69 -17.76 -95.19
CA LYS A 443 16.06 -16.38 -94.87
C LYS A 443 16.56 -16.30 -93.44
N GLN A 444 17.68 -15.64 -93.24
CA GLN A 444 18.24 -15.40 -91.91
C GLN A 444 17.80 -14.02 -91.42
N LEU A 445 17.43 -13.94 -90.14
CA LEU A 445 16.97 -12.71 -89.50
C LEU A 445 17.65 -12.57 -88.14
N GLU A 446 18.14 -11.37 -87.85
CA GLU A 446 18.70 -11.04 -86.55
C GLU A 446 17.57 -10.61 -85.61
N LEU A 447 17.26 -11.46 -84.63
CA LEU A 447 16.21 -11.22 -83.63
C LEU A 447 16.81 -11.16 -82.23
N ARG A 448 16.39 -10.19 -81.43
CA ARG A 448 16.74 -10.16 -80.00
C ARG A 448 16.05 -11.29 -79.26
N PRO A 449 16.56 -11.73 -78.11
CA PRO A 449 15.85 -12.69 -77.28
C PRO A 449 14.43 -12.25 -76.97
N GLY A 450 13.48 -13.19 -77.03
CA GLY A 450 12.06 -12.91 -76.86
C GLY A 450 11.17 -13.86 -77.63
N THR A 451 9.86 -13.69 -77.47
CA THR A 451 8.84 -14.49 -78.17
C THR A 451 8.35 -13.77 -79.41
N TYR A 452 8.38 -14.44 -80.55
CA TYR A 452 7.95 -13.93 -81.84
C TYR A 452 6.88 -14.83 -82.44
N THR A 453 6.03 -14.23 -83.28
CA THR A 453 5.03 -14.98 -84.05
C THR A 453 5.27 -14.70 -85.54
N ALA A 454 5.54 -15.76 -86.29
CA ALA A 454 5.53 -15.74 -87.74
C ALA A 454 4.13 -16.08 -88.25
N VAL A 455 3.67 -15.37 -89.27
CA VAL A 455 2.40 -15.60 -89.96
C VAL A 455 2.69 -15.87 -91.42
N GLY A 456 2.22 -17.01 -91.93
CA GLY A 456 2.25 -17.36 -93.34
C GLY A 456 0.87 -17.13 -93.95
N SER A 457 0.82 -16.47 -95.10
CA SER A 457 -0.40 -16.29 -95.88
C SER A 457 -0.16 -16.63 -97.35
N ARG A 458 -1.16 -17.25 -97.99
CA ARG A 458 -1.10 -17.66 -99.39
C ARG A 458 -2.51 -17.77 -99.96
N ASP A 459 -2.71 -17.14 -101.12
CA ASP A 459 -4.01 -17.17 -101.81
C ASP A 459 -4.47 -18.61 -102.09
N GLY A 460 -5.70 -18.93 -101.69
CA GLY A 460 -6.29 -20.27 -101.82
C GLY A 460 -5.87 -21.28 -100.73
N TYR A 461 -5.14 -20.85 -99.70
CA TYR A 461 -4.71 -21.68 -98.58
C TYR A 461 -5.01 -21.00 -97.24
N ARG A 462 -5.16 -21.80 -96.18
CA ARG A 462 -5.39 -21.30 -94.83
C ARG A 462 -4.12 -20.69 -94.25
N ASP A 463 -4.25 -19.52 -93.63
CA ASP A 463 -3.14 -18.85 -92.93
C ASP A 463 -2.62 -19.70 -91.75
N VAL A 464 -1.30 -19.70 -91.56
CA VAL A 464 -0.62 -20.43 -90.48
C VAL A 464 0.07 -19.43 -89.55
N ARG A 465 0.02 -19.68 -88.24
CA ARG A 465 0.73 -18.90 -87.22
C ARG A 465 1.63 -19.80 -86.41
N GLU A 466 2.92 -19.48 -86.38
CA GLU A 466 3.93 -20.22 -85.63
C GLU A 466 4.54 -19.28 -84.58
N THR A 467 4.51 -19.67 -83.31
CA THR A 467 5.14 -18.90 -82.22
C THR A 467 6.44 -19.58 -81.83
N PHE A 468 7.53 -18.82 -81.76
CA PHE A 468 8.84 -19.32 -81.40
C PHE A 468 9.55 -18.36 -80.45
N SER A 469 10.40 -18.91 -79.58
CA SER A 469 11.23 -18.14 -78.66
C SER A 469 12.67 -18.11 -79.15
N VAL A 470 13.30 -16.95 -79.05
CA VAL A 470 14.72 -16.75 -79.29
C VAL A 470 15.39 -16.57 -77.94
N ALA A 471 16.37 -17.39 -77.61
CA ALA A 471 17.12 -17.36 -76.36
C ALA A 471 18.59 -17.75 -76.60
N HIS A 472 19.49 -17.28 -75.74
CA HIS A 472 20.95 -17.48 -75.90
C HIS A 472 21.41 -18.92 -75.64
N ASP A 473 20.60 -19.71 -74.95
CA ASP A 473 20.84 -21.12 -74.59
C ASP A 473 20.31 -22.12 -75.64
N THR A 474 19.62 -21.62 -76.68
CA THR A 474 19.03 -22.47 -77.72
C THR A 474 19.93 -22.47 -78.97
N PRO A 475 20.43 -23.62 -79.44
CA PRO A 475 21.23 -23.69 -80.66
C PRO A 475 20.40 -23.20 -81.85
N GLU A 476 20.98 -22.32 -82.67
CA GLU A 476 20.45 -21.64 -83.86
C GLU A 476 18.99 -22.01 -84.21
N PRO A 477 17.99 -21.27 -83.69
CA PRO A 477 16.59 -21.62 -83.89
C PRO A 477 16.25 -21.58 -85.39
N SER A 478 15.90 -22.75 -85.93
CA SER A 478 15.43 -22.92 -87.30
C SER A 478 13.91 -23.10 -87.28
N VAL A 479 13.18 -22.11 -87.79
CA VAL A 479 11.70 -22.10 -87.79
C VAL A 479 11.19 -22.37 -89.21
N TYR A 480 10.33 -23.37 -89.38
CA TYR A 480 9.70 -23.67 -90.66
C TYR A 480 8.24 -23.19 -90.65
N ILE A 481 7.83 -22.45 -91.69
CA ILE A 481 6.45 -21.96 -91.83
C ILE A 481 6.00 -22.00 -93.29
N ALA A 482 4.90 -22.70 -93.57
CA ALA A 482 4.32 -22.79 -94.91
C ALA A 482 2.81 -23.08 -94.83
N CYS A 483 2.03 -22.50 -95.73
CA CYS A 483 0.62 -22.79 -95.90
C CYS A 483 0.44 -24.10 -96.68
N SER A 484 0.02 -25.17 -96.01
CA SER A 484 -0.13 -26.50 -96.61
C SER A 484 -1.58 -26.95 -96.82
N GLU A 485 -2.56 -26.31 -96.15
CA GLU A 485 -3.98 -26.66 -96.20
C GLU A 485 -4.74 -25.73 -97.18
N PRO A 486 -5.27 -26.24 -98.32
CA PRO A 486 -6.07 -25.45 -99.25
C PRO A 486 -7.45 -25.11 -98.66
N ILE A 487 -8.05 -23.98 -99.07
CA ILE A 487 -9.38 -23.52 -98.64
C ILE A 487 -10.48 -24.09 -99.51
#